data_AF-A0A834M956-F1
#
_entry.id   AF-A0A834M956-F1
#
_cell.length_a   1.000
_cell.length_b   1.000
_cell.length_c   1.000
_cell.angle_alpha   90.00
_cell.angle_beta   90.00
_cell.angle_gamma   90.00
#
_symmetry.space_group_name_H-M   'P 1'
#
loop_
_entity.id
_entity.type
_entity.pdbx_description
1 polymer ?
#
loop_
_entity_poly.entity_id
_entity_poly.type
_entity_poly.pdbx_seq_one_letter_code
_entity_poly.pdbx_strand_id
1 'polypeptide(L)'
;MTLFRCNMLAGPVRRCKKILPVTVVSSVILFLLIWRYTNRRENEIHPKHIFRENQEEYVDNNGIRVVIGHYVGNPVRPIPDATYKMINENRFNPQPNAGKNGDPVVIQSNDLVLRQQLYQINRFNLLASDKIPLNRSLPDYRRKR
;
A
#
# COMPACT_ATOMS: atom_id res chain seq x y z
N MET A 1 -69.02 0.23 57.42
CA MET A 1 -68.47 1.54 57.02
C MET A 1 -67.47 1.32 55.90
N THR A 2 -67.73 1.89 54.73
CA THR A 2 -66.82 2.13 53.56
C THR A 2 -66.12 0.93 52.91
N LEU A 3 -66.05 0.75 51.60
CA LEU A 3 -66.58 1.40 50.40
C LEU A 3 -66.28 0.42 49.26
N PHE A 4 -67.26 0.12 48.42
CA PHE A 4 -67.05 -0.50 47.12
C PHE A 4 -66.08 0.39 46.31
N ARG A 5 -64.98 -0.18 45.80
CA ARG A 5 -64.24 0.42 44.68
C ARG A 5 -64.21 -0.55 43.51
N CYS A 6 -65.21 -0.37 42.66
CA CYS A 6 -65.32 -1.01 41.37
C CYS A 6 -64.27 -0.40 40.43
N ASN A 7 -63.20 -1.14 40.11
CA ASN A 7 -62.29 -0.75 39.03
C ASN A 7 -62.72 -1.45 37.74
N MET A 8 -63.75 -0.90 37.10
CA MET A 8 -64.05 -1.19 35.69
C MET A 8 -62.99 -0.51 34.82
N LEU A 9 -61.94 -1.25 34.46
CA LEU A 9 -61.02 -0.81 33.40
C LEU A 9 -61.60 -1.22 32.04
N ALA A 10 -62.04 -0.22 31.28
CA ALA A 10 -62.67 -0.35 29.98
C ALA A 10 -61.83 -1.16 28.97
N GLY A 11 -62.53 -1.87 28.07
CA GLY A 11 -61.99 -2.80 27.07
C GLY A 11 -60.78 -2.36 26.23
N PRO A 12 -60.58 -1.07 25.84
CA PRO A 12 -59.41 -0.72 25.02
C PRO A 12 -58.07 -0.75 25.77
N VAL A 13 -58.08 -0.65 27.11
CA VAL A 13 -56.85 -0.57 27.93
C VAL A 13 -56.10 -1.90 27.99
N ARG A 14 -56.80 -3.04 27.85
CA ARG A 14 -56.16 -4.38 27.81
C ARG A 14 -55.43 -4.65 26.49
N ARG A 15 -55.87 -4.07 25.37
CA ARG A 15 -55.20 -4.21 24.07
C ARG A 15 -53.94 -3.35 24.00
N CYS A 16 -53.96 -2.12 24.55
CA CYS A 16 -52.78 -1.25 24.61
C CYS A 16 -51.62 -1.83 25.42
N LYS A 17 -51.89 -2.56 26.52
CA LYS A 17 -50.83 -3.22 27.31
C LYS A 17 -50.07 -4.32 26.54
N LYS A 18 -50.71 -4.96 25.55
CA LYS A 18 -50.06 -5.99 24.71
C LYS A 18 -49.31 -5.39 23.52
N ILE A 19 -49.73 -4.22 23.04
CA ILE A 19 -49.13 -3.53 21.88
C ILE A 19 -47.91 -2.70 22.30
N LEU A 20 -47.92 -2.14 23.52
CA LEU A 20 -46.80 -1.40 24.12
C LEU A 20 -45.43 -2.10 24.00
N PRO A 21 -45.25 -3.38 24.43
CA PRO A 21 -43.94 -4.02 24.33
C PRO A 21 -43.47 -4.17 22.88
N VAL A 22 -44.39 -4.42 21.94
CA VAL A 22 -44.05 -4.56 20.50
C VAL A 22 -43.56 -3.23 19.93
N THR A 23 -44.21 -2.13 20.28
CA THR A 23 -43.79 -0.79 19.82
C THR A 23 -42.43 -0.37 20.37
N VAL A 24 -42.13 -0.72 21.62
CA VAL A 24 -40.83 -0.44 22.26
C VAL A 24 -39.71 -1.26 21.62
N VAL A 25 -39.95 -2.55 21.36
CA VAL A 25 -38.97 -3.40 20.66
C VAL A 25 -38.72 -2.88 19.24
N SER A 26 -39.77 -2.48 18.52
CA SER A 26 -39.62 -1.89 17.18
C SER A 26 -38.82 -0.58 17.19
N SER A 27 -39.01 0.30 18.18
CA SER A 27 -38.25 1.54 18.28
C SER A 27 -36.78 1.30 18.64
N VAL A 28 -36.50 0.30 19.49
CA VAL A 28 -35.12 -0.09 19.83
C VAL A 28 -34.40 -0.67 18.61
N ILE A 29 -35.07 -1.50 17.82
CA ILE A 29 -34.50 -2.04 16.56
C ILE A 29 -34.21 -0.91 15.57
N LEU A 30 -35.14 0.04 15.41
CA LEU A 30 -34.94 1.20 14.53
C LEU A 30 -33.74 2.04 15.00
N PHE A 31 -33.61 2.28 16.30
CA PHE A 31 -32.48 3.00 16.87
C PHE A 31 -31.16 2.27 16.62
N LEU A 32 -31.11 0.95 16.81
CA LEU A 32 -29.92 0.14 16.49
C LEU A 32 -29.57 0.17 15.00
N LEU A 33 -30.57 0.20 14.10
CA LEU A 33 -30.33 0.32 12.66
C LEU A 33 -29.78 1.70 12.29
N ILE A 34 -30.33 2.78 12.86
CA ILE A 34 -29.83 4.15 12.65
C ILE A 34 -28.42 4.28 13.21
N TRP A 35 -28.17 3.79 14.42
CA TRP A 35 -26.84 3.76 15.03
C TRP A 35 -25.84 3.04 14.14
N ARG A 36 -26.20 1.83 13.65
CA ARG A 36 -25.34 1.05 12.76
C ARG A 36 -25.10 1.76 11.43
N TYR A 37 -26.09 2.47 10.90
CA TYR A 37 -25.97 3.23 9.66
C TYR A 37 -25.02 4.43 9.82
N THR A 38 -25.16 5.20 10.90
CA THR A 38 -24.28 6.34 11.20
C THR A 38 -22.85 5.89 11.46
N ASN A 39 -22.65 4.82 12.25
CA ASN A 39 -21.31 4.29 12.52
C ASN A 39 -20.62 3.72 11.27
N ARG A 40 -21.40 3.30 10.25
CA ARG A 40 -20.85 2.88 8.95
C ARG A 40 -20.35 4.07 8.12
N ARG A 41 -21.03 5.22 8.18
CA ARG A 41 -20.65 6.43 7.44
C ARG A 41 -19.31 7.02 7.89
N GLU A 42 -19.02 7.05 9.20
CA GLU A 42 -17.75 7.58 9.70
C GLU A 42 -16.54 6.75 9.23
N ASN A 43 -16.69 5.44 9.06
CA ASN A 43 -15.62 4.57 8.57
C ASN A 43 -15.29 4.76 7.08
N GLU A 44 -16.15 5.42 6.30
CA GLU A 44 -15.94 5.65 4.85
C GLU A 44 -15.35 7.04 4.54
N ILE A 45 -15.28 7.95 5.53
CA ILE A 45 -14.69 9.29 5.34
C ILE A 45 -13.19 9.22 5.59
N HIS A 46 -12.45 8.61 4.66
CA HIS A 46 -11.03 8.91 4.54
C HIS A 46 -10.89 10.30 3.90
N PRO A 47 -10.22 11.27 4.55
CA PRO A 47 -10.04 12.59 3.96
C PRO A 47 -9.32 12.48 2.61
N LYS A 48 -9.81 13.23 1.62
CA LYS A 48 -9.20 13.33 0.29
C LYS A 48 -7.79 13.89 0.45
N HIS A 49 -6.79 13.08 0.10
CA HIS A 49 -5.37 13.41 0.22
C HIS A 49 -5.03 14.54 -0.78
N ILE A 50 -4.59 15.67 -0.24
CA ILE A 50 -4.16 16.84 -1.03
C ILE A 50 -2.63 16.73 -1.18
N PHE A 51 -2.17 16.29 -2.35
CA PHE A 51 -0.74 16.37 -2.68
C PHE A 51 -0.35 17.85 -2.84
N ARG A 52 0.58 18.32 -2.01
CA ARG A 52 1.27 19.60 -2.20
C ARG A 52 2.58 19.34 -2.95
N GLU A 53 2.85 20.16 -3.97
CA GLU A 53 3.91 19.96 -4.96
C GLU A 53 5.34 19.94 -4.38
N ASN A 54 5.55 20.44 -3.16
CA ASN A 54 6.87 20.62 -2.53
C ASN A 54 7.03 19.93 -1.15
N GLN A 55 6.33 18.82 -0.87
CA GLN A 55 6.51 18.10 0.40
C GLN A 55 7.51 16.94 0.26
N GLU A 56 8.65 17.01 0.95
CA GLU A 56 9.67 15.95 1.01
C GLU A 56 9.23 14.75 1.88
N GLU A 57 8.36 14.99 2.85
CA GLU A 57 7.89 13.98 3.81
C GLU A 57 6.38 14.15 4.04
N TYR A 58 5.62 13.06 3.91
CA TYR A 58 4.18 13.07 4.16
C TYR A 58 3.93 13.09 5.68
N VAL A 59 3.33 14.17 6.15
CA VAL A 59 2.82 14.29 7.53
C VAL A 59 1.32 14.50 7.44
N ASP A 60 0.54 13.58 8.00
CA ASP A 60 -0.92 13.70 8.07
C ASP A 60 -1.33 14.93 8.91
N ASN A 61 -2.58 15.40 8.79
CA ASN A 61 -3.11 16.51 9.58
C ASN A 61 -3.03 16.26 11.10
N ASN A 62 -2.88 15.00 11.50
CA ASN A 62 -2.72 14.54 12.88
C ASN A 62 -1.24 14.49 13.33
N GLY A 63 -0.30 14.98 12.52
CA GLY A 63 1.14 14.97 12.83
C GLY A 63 1.82 13.61 12.64
N ILE A 64 1.14 12.65 12.00
CA ILE A 64 1.66 11.29 11.79
C ILE A 64 2.52 11.28 10.52
N ARG A 65 3.80 10.92 10.66
CA ARG A 65 4.72 10.71 9.52
C ARG A 65 4.36 9.40 8.82
N VAL A 66 4.00 9.45 7.54
CA VAL A 66 3.75 8.25 6.74
C VAL A 66 5.01 7.91 5.96
N VAL A 67 5.61 6.77 6.32
CA VAL A 67 6.72 6.18 5.58
C VAL A 67 6.15 5.15 4.60
N ILE A 68 6.28 5.39 3.30
CA ILE A 68 5.88 4.43 2.27
C ILE A 68 7.06 3.48 2.00
N GLY A 69 6.97 2.27 2.53
CA GLY A 69 7.87 1.18 2.14
C GLY A 69 7.44 0.57 0.82
N HIS A 70 8.27 0.66 -0.23
CA HIS A 70 8.06 -0.14 -1.43
C HIS A 70 8.39 -1.61 -1.11
N TYR A 71 7.39 -2.48 -1.14
CA TYR A 71 7.61 -3.92 -0.98
C TYR A 71 8.36 -4.46 -2.20
N VAL A 72 9.56 -4.98 -1.98
CA VAL A 72 10.29 -5.75 -2.97
C VAL A 72 9.90 -7.21 -2.75
N GLY A 73 9.19 -7.80 -3.71
CA GLY A 73 8.70 -9.17 -3.64
C GLY A 73 9.79 -10.18 -3.28
N ASN A 74 9.41 -11.24 -2.55
CA ASN A 74 10.30 -12.37 -2.34
C ASN A 74 10.64 -12.98 -3.71
N PRO A 75 11.93 -13.06 -4.09
CA PRO A 75 12.27 -13.63 -5.39
C PRO A 75 11.81 -15.09 -5.44
N VAL A 76 11.31 -15.53 -6.60
CA VAL A 76 10.83 -16.91 -6.84
C VAL A 76 11.92 -17.95 -6.52
N ARG A 77 13.19 -17.54 -6.60
CA ARG A 77 14.36 -18.34 -6.23
C ARG A 77 15.15 -17.60 -5.16
N PRO A 78 15.66 -18.30 -4.12
CA PRO A 78 16.52 -17.68 -3.13
C PRO A 78 17.80 -17.20 -3.84
N ILE A 79 17.98 -15.88 -3.87
CA ILE A 79 19.22 -15.26 -4.36
C ILE A 79 20.13 -15.12 -3.14
N PRO A 80 21.35 -15.66 -3.16
CA PRO A 80 22.26 -15.56 -2.02
C PRO A 80 22.65 -14.11 -1.75
N ASP A 81 22.75 -13.74 -0.47
CA ASP A 81 23.11 -12.38 -0.06
C ASP A 81 24.48 -11.94 -0.60
N ALA A 82 24.64 -10.64 -0.81
CA ALA A 82 25.89 -10.06 -1.26
C ALA A 82 26.89 -9.91 -0.10
N THR A 83 27.98 -10.69 -0.12
CA THR A 83 29.07 -10.59 0.87
C THR A 83 29.86 -9.28 0.71
N TYR A 84 30.35 -8.70 1.82
CA TYR A 84 31.21 -7.50 1.81
C TYR A 84 32.40 -7.58 0.84
N LYS A 85 33.06 -8.74 0.74
CA LYS A 85 34.16 -8.96 -0.20
C LYS A 85 33.73 -8.75 -1.66
N MET A 86 32.52 -9.19 -2.00
CA MET A 86 31.98 -9.11 -3.37
C MET A 86 31.62 -7.66 -3.75
N ILE A 87 31.20 -6.85 -2.78
CA ILE A 87 30.92 -5.41 -2.97
C ILE A 87 32.20 -4.66 -3.36
N ASN A 88 33.34 -5.04 -2.75
CA ASN A 88 34.62 -4.33 -2.91
C ASN A 88 35.54 -4.93 -3.99
N GLU A 89 35.16 -6.02 -4.66
CA GLU A 89 36.05 -6.74 -5.57
C GLU A 89 36.34 -5.98 -6.87
N ASN A 90 35.48 -5.04 -7.27
CA ASN A 90 35.55 -4.23 -8.49
C ASN A 90 36.07 -5.00 -9.73
N ARG A 91 35.14 -5.58 -10.51
CA ARG A 91 35.46 -6.45 -11.66
C ARG A 91 35.56 -5.69 -12.97
N PHE A 92 36.07 -4.46 -12.94
CA PHE A 92 36.17 -3.59 -14.10
C PHE A 92 37.08 -4.19 -15.19
N ASN A 93 36.48 -4.65 -16.28
CA ASN A 93 37.15 -5.25 -17.43
C ASN A 93 36.44 -4.82 -18.73
N PRO A 94 36.68 -3.57 -19.17
CA PRO A 94 35.94 -2.96 -20.25
C PRO A 94 36.21 -3.67 -21.58
N GLN A 95 35.14 -4.01 -22.28
CA GLN A 95 35.18 -4.58 -23.63
C GLN A 95 34.97 -3.47 -24.65
N PRO A 96 35.85 -3.26 -25.65
CA PRO A 96 35.82 -2.08 -26.52
C PRO A 96 34.47 -1.81 -27.23
N ASN A 97 33.71 -2.85 -27.53
CA ASN A 97 32.42 -2.75 -28.24
C ASN A 97 31.19 -2.89 -27.33
N ALA A 98 31.36 -3.20 -26.04
CA ALA A 98 30.21 -3.39 -25.16
C ALA A 98 29.50 -2.04 -24.90
N GLY A 99 28.20 -1.97 -25.18
CA GLY A 99 27.42 -0.76 -24.93
C GLY A 99 27.69 0.38 -25.93
N LYS A 100 28.50 0.13 -26.96
CA LYS A 100 28.82 1.11 -28.02
C LYS A 100 27.53 1.48 -28.76
N ASN A 101 27.35 2.76 -29.05
CA ASN A 101 26.15 3.27 -29.71
C ASN A 101 24.82 2.89 -29.02
N GLY A 102 24.87 2.59 -27.72
CA GLY A 102 23.67 2.15 -26.97
C GLY A 102 23.29 0.68 -27.18
N ASP A 103 24.15 -0.12 -27.82
CA ASP A 103 23.90 -1.55 -28.02
C ASP A 103 23.75 -2.30 -26.67
N PRO A 104 22.88 -3.33 -26.59
CA PRO A 104 22.68 -4.07 -25.35
C PRO A 104 23.90 -4.91 -24.98
N VAL A 105 24.27 -4.92 -23.69
CA VAL A 105 25.33 -5.78 -23.16
C VAL A 105 24.74 -7.06 -22.59
N VAL A 106 24.92 -8.16 -23.30
CA VAL A 106 24.41 -9.48 -22.89
C VAL A 106 25.40 -10.15 -21.94
N ILE A 107 24.90 -10.57 -20.77
CA ILE A 107 25.68 -11.33 -19.80
C ILE A 107 25.44 -12.82 -20.02
N GLN A 108 26.52 -13.60 -19.97
CA GLN A 108 26.47 -15.06 -20.11
C GLN A 108 25.59 -15.71 -19.04
N SER A 109 25.06 -16.89 -19.36
CA SER A 109 24.22 -17.68 -18.44
C SER A 109 24.96 -18.09 -17.17
N ASN A 110 26.26 -18.38 -17.27
CA ASN A 110 27.08 -18.83 -16.14
C ASN A 110 27.14 -17.76 -15.02
N ASP A 111 27.07 -16.48 -15.40
CA ASP A 111 27.16 -15.34 -14.48
C ASP A 111 25.79 -14.84 -14.01
N LEU A 112 24.71 -15.58 -14.26
CA LEU A 112 23.34 -15.18 -13.90
C LEU A 112 23.19 -14.92 -12.40
N VAL A 113 23.72 -15.82 -11.57
CA VAL A 113 23.63 -15.72 -10.11
C VAL A 113 24.40 -14.50 -9.63
N LEU A 114 25.66 -14.36 -10.02
CA LEU A 114 26.51 -13.23 -9.63
C LEU A 114 25.87 -11.89 -10.02
N ARG A 115 25.30 -11.82 -11.24
CA ARG A 115 24.58 -10.64 -11.71
C ARG A 115 23.38 -10.30 -10.83
N GLN A 116 22.60 -11.30 -10.42
CA GLN A 116 21.45 -11.11 -9.52
C GLN A 116 21.89 -10.61 -8.14
N GLN A 117 22.99 -11.15 -7.60
CA GLN A 117 23.52 -10.71 -6.31
C GLN A 117 24.04 -9.26 -6.38
N LEU A 118 24.82 -8.93 -7.41
CA LEU A 118 25.33 -7.57 -7.61
C LEU A 118 24.20 -6.56 -7.88
N TYR A 119 23.13 -7.01 -8.54
CA TYR A 119 21.93 -6.20 -8.75
C TYR A 119 21.21 -5.84 -7.43
N GLN A 120 21.29 -6.69 -6.41
CA GLN A 120 20.63 -6.39 -5.12
C GLN A 120 21.24 -5.17 -4.41
N ILE A 121 22.51 -4.85 -4.66
CA ILE A 121 23.22 -3.75 -4.00
C ILE A 121 22.69 -2.39 -4.47
N ASN A 122 22.76 -2.12 -5.78
CA ASN A 122 22.47 -0.81 -6.36
C ASN A 122 21.22 -0.79 -7.25
N ARG A 123 20.54 -1.92 -7.45
CA ARG A 123 19.44 -2.09 -8.42
C ARG A 123 19.84 -1.75 -9.86
N PHE A 124 21.13 -1.84 -10.15
CA PHE A 124 21.71 -1.75 -11.50
C PHE A 124 22.51 -3.01 -11.81
N ASN A 125 22.60 -3.37 -13.09
CA ASN A 125 23.42 -4.50 -13.51
C ASN A 125 24.91 -4.11 -13.54
N LEU A 126 25.56 -4.18 -12.37
CA LEU A 126 26.97 -3.84 -12.21
C LEU A 126 27.87 -4.71 -13.10
N LEU A 127 27.55 -5.99 -13.25
CA LEU A 127 28.32 -6.91 -14.09
C LEU A 127 28.32 -6.48 -15.58
N ALA A 128 27.24 -5.88 -16.06
CA ALA A 128 27.22 -5.26 -17.39
C ALA A 128 27.95 -3.92 -17.42
N SER A 129 27.79 -3.09 -16.39
CA SER A 129 28.47 -1.80 -16.27
C SER A 129 30.00 -1.95 -16.31
N ASP A 130 30.53 -2.94 -15.60
CA ASP A 130 31.97 -3.22 -15.53
C ASP A 130 32.58 -3.62 -16.88
N LYS A 131 31.75 -4.08 -17.82
CA LYS A 131 32.16 -4.40 -19.20
C LYS A 131 32.07 -3.20 -20.14
N ILE A 132 31.33 -2.15 -19.78
CA ILE A 132 31.15 -0.97 -20.62
C ILE A 132 32.36 -0.03 -20.43
N PRO A 133 33.04 0.41 -21.51
CA PRO A 133 34.11 1.39 -21.38
C PRO A 133 33.54 2.73 -20.91
N LEU A 134 34.28 3.41 -20.03
CA LEU A 134 33.85 4.68 -19.41
C LEU A 134 33.58 5.79 -20.45
N ASN A 135 34.29 5.74 -21.57
CA ASN A 135 34.24 6.70 -22.67
C ASN A 135 33.47 6.16 -23.89
N ARG A 136 32.36 5.44 -23.68
CA ARG A 136 31.51 4.97 -24.79
C ARG A 136 30.74 6.12 -25.46
N SER A 137 30.48 5.96 -26.76
CA SER A 137 29.61 6.85 -27.53
C SER A 137 28.14 6.43 -27.48
N LEU A 138 27.24 7.41 -27.56
CA LEU A 138 25.79 7.21 -27.73
C LEU A 138 25.33 7.87 -29.03
N PRO A 139 24.36 7.27 -29.74
CA PRO A 139 23.73 7.90 -30.89
C PRO A 139 22.84 9.05 -30.41
N ASP A 140 22.74 10.09 -31.24
CA ASP A 140 21.85 11.21 -30.97
C ASP A 140 20.41 10.86 -31.39
N TYR A 141 19.52 10.69 -30.41
CA TYR A 141 18.08 10.44 -30.61
C TYR A 141 17.23 11.71 -30.54
N ARG A 142 17.84 12.90 -30.41
CA ARG A 142 17.08 14.16 -30.34
C ARG A 142 16.37 14.41 -31.67
N ARG A 143 15.14 14.93 -31.59
CA ARG A 143 14.35 15.29 -32.77
C ARG A 143 15.04 16.43 -33.52
N LYS A 144 15.39 16.20 -34.79
CA LYS A 144 15.90 17.27 -35.67
C LYS A 144 14.76 18.25 -35.97
N ARG A 145 15.06 19.55 -35.89
CA ARG A 145 14.13 20.62 -36.30
C ARG A 145 14.06 20.74 -37.80
#